data_AF-A0A1Z9CVP1-F1
#
_entry.id   AF-A0A1Z9CVP1-F1
#
_cell.length_a   1.000
_cell.length_b   1.000
_cell.length_c   1.000
_cell.angle_alpha   90.00
_cell.angle_beta   90.00
_cell.angle_gamma   90.00
#
_symmetry.space_group_name_H-M   'P 1'
#
loop_
_entity.id
_entity.type
_entity.pdbx_description
1 polymer ?
#
loop_
_entity_poly.entity_id
_entity_poly.type
_entity_poly.pdbx_seq_one_letter_code
_entity_poly.pdbx_strand_id
1 'polypeptide(L)'
;MGEATGELLYHFSLQPDVKLTETGFGLIGQTYLDNISEIECFESIITDKMPHNFLRLGFIHAAFPEAKIIHINRDPMAVCWSSFKNQFKSRGMDYSYSLENLAHHYRAYLDLMDF
;
A
#
# COMPACT_ATOMS: atom_id res chain seq x y z
N MET A 1 8.26 -17.59 -0.12
CA MET A 1 7.54 -16.43 -0.70
C MET A 1 7.45 -16.57 -2.23
N GLY A 2 7.08 -17.75 -2.75
CA GLY A 2 7.20 -18.07 -4.18
C GLY A 2 5.90 -18.50 -4.88
N GLU A 3 4.88 -18.94 -4.13
CA GLU A 3 3.66 -19.50 -4.74
C GLU A 3 2.60 -18.43 -5.03
N ALA A 4 2.27 -17.57 -4.07
CA ALA A 4 1.24 -16.55 -4.25
C ALA A 4 1.58 -15.49 -5.31
N THR A 5 2.87 -15.14 -5.46
CA THR A 5 3.36 -14.23 -6.51
C THR A 5 3.35 -14.89 -7.89
N GLY A 6 3.64 -16.19 -7.96
CA GLY A 6 3.60 -16.96 -9.21
C GLY A 6 2.18 -17.15 -9.71
N GLU A 7 1.24 -17.50 -8.83
CA GLU A 7 -0.18 -17.64 -9.17
C GLU A 7 -0.82 -16.32 -9.58
N LEU A 8 -0.53 -15.21 -8.89
CA LEU A 8 -1.02 -13.89 -9.30
C LEU A 8 -0.46 -13.47 -10.66
N LEU A 9 0.84 -13.63 -10.88
CA LEU A 9 1.46 -13.31 -12.18
C LEU A 9 0.92 -14.22 -13.30
N TYR A 10 0.68 -15.49 -13.01
CA TYR A 10 0.04 -16.43 -13.93
C TYR A 10 -1.42 -16.05 -14.23
N HIS A 11 -2.18 -15.64 -13.21
CA HIS A 11 -3.57 -15.23 -13.37
C HIS A 11 -3.69 -13.92 -14.17
N PHE A 12 -2.76 -12.97 -13.99
CA PHE A 12 -2.71 -11.75 -14.79
C PHE A 12 -2.17 -12.00 -16.21
N SER A 13 -1.27 -12.97 -16.42
CA SER A 13 -0.78 -13.32 -17.75
C SER A 13 -1.82 -14.07 -18.58
N LEU A 14 -2.70 -14.84 -17.95
CA LEU A 14 -3.83 -15.53 -18.58
C LEU A 14 -5.05 -14.64 -18.84
N GLN A 15 -5.14 -13.50 -18.16
CA GLN A 15 -6.20 -12.52 -18.35
C GLN A 15 -5.60 -11.15 -18.70
N PRO A 16 -4.96 -11.03 -19.89
CA PRO A 16 -4.33 -9.77 -20.31
C PRO A 16 -5.36 -8.62 -20.42
N ASP A 17 -6.64 -8.96 -20.51
CA ASP A 17 -7.77 -8.05 -20.63
C ASP A 17 -8.58 -7.90 -19.33
N VAL A 18 -8.01 -8.15 -18.14
CA VAL A 18 -8.66 -7.68 -16.89
C VAL A 18 -8.78 -6.17 -16.97
N LYS A 19 -9.93 -5.71 -17.46
CA LYS A 19 -10.26 -4.30 -17.51
C LYS A 19 -10.55 -3.88 -16.09
N LEU A 20 -9.58 -3.19 -15.50
CA LEU A 20 -9.78 -2.36 -14.33
C LEU A 20 -10.76 -1.25 -14.71
N THR A 21 -12.04 -1.57 -14.55
CA THR A 21 -13.17 -0.70 -14.88
C THR A 21 -13.56 0.11 -13.65
N GLU A 22 -14.17 1.27 -13.86
CA GLU A 22 -14.73 2.07 -12.76
C GLU A 22 -15.70 1.24 -11.90
N THR A 23 -16.49 0.37 -12.52
CA THR A 23 -17.38 -0.56 -11.80
C THR A 23 -16.63 -1.57 -10.94
N GLY A 24 -15.48 -2.07 -11.42
CA GLY A 24 -14.61 -2.97 -10.64
C GLY A 24 -14.03 -2.30 -9.40
N PHE A 25 -13.55 -1.06 -9.53
CA PHE A 25 -13.03 -0.30 -8.39
C PHE A 25 -14.11 0.12 -7.40
N GLY A 26 -15.30 0.48 -7.89
CA GLY A 26 -16.45 0.77 -7.01
C GLY A 26 -16.83 -0.43 -6.13
N LEU A 27 -16.78 -1.65 -6.68
CA LEU A 27 -17.05 -2.87 -5.88
C LEU A 27 -15.98 -3.11 -4.80
N ILE A 28 -14.70 -2.88 -5.13
CA ILE A 28 -13.59 -2.97 -4.15
C ILE A 28 -13.81 -1.94 -3.03
N GLY A 29 -14.14 -0.70 -3.40
CA GLY A 29 -14.39 0.38 -2.43
C GLY A 29 -15.55 0.05 -1.50
N GLN A 30 -16.69 -0.39 -2.04
CA GLN A 30 -17.85 -0.78 -1.24
C GLN A 30 -17.52 -1.94 -0.28
N THR A 31 -16.85 -2.98 -0.78
CA THR A 31 -16.45 -4.14 0.05
C THR A 31 -15.56 -3.72 1.22
N TYR A 32 -14.65 -2.76 0.99
CA TYR A 32 -13.80 -2.22 2.05
C TYR A 32 -14.62 -1.42 3.09
N LEU A 33 -15.59 -0.59 2.67
CA LEU A 33 -16.47 0.13 3.58
C LEU A 33 -17.38 -0.81 4.39
N ASP A 34 -17.88 -1.88 3.77
CA ASP A 34 -18.67 -2.90 4.46
C ASP A 34 -17.85 -3.54 5.59
N ASN A 35 -16.59 -3.92 5.32
CA ASN A 35 -15.69 -4.45 6.36
C ASN A 35 -15.39 -3.43 7.47
N ILE A 36 -15.26 -2.13 7.14
CA ILE A 36 -15.07 -1.10 8.17
C ILE A 36 -16.34 -0.91 9.00
N SER A 37 -17.54 -1.06 8.41
CA SER A 37 -18.79 -0.90 9.14
C SER A 37 -18.97 -1.91 10.28
N GLU A 38 -18.23 -3.03 10.24
CA GLU A 38 -18.14 -4.01 11.32
C GLU A 38 -17.33 -3.48 12.53
N ILE A 39 -16.47 -2.48 12.31
CA ILE A 39 -15.76 -1.76 13.37
C ILE A 39 -16.75 -0.71 13.91
N GLU A 40 -17.27 -0.93 15.12
CA GLU A 40 -18.15 0.02 15.80
C GLU A 40 -17.45 1.37 16.00
N CYS A 41 -17.59 2.29 15.05
CA CYS A 41 -17.10 3.66 15.10
C CYS A 41 -18.24 4.64 14.80
N PHE A 42 -18.20 5.82 15.43
CA PHE A 42 -19.26 6.83 15.34
C PHE A 42 -18.78 8.08 14.60
N GLU A 43 -17.51 8.10 14.22
CA GLU A 43 -16.85 9.18 13.52
C GLU A 43 -17.27 9.20 12.05
N SER A 44 -17.51 10.41 11.52
CA SER A 44 -17.90 10.60 10.13
C SER A 44 -16.70 10.57 9.15
N ILE A 45 -15.47 10.54 9.67
CA ILE A 45 -14.23 10.53 8.89
C ILE A 45 -13.36 9.39 9.38
N ILE A 46 -13.08 8.45 8.48
CA ILE A 46 -12.20 7.31 8.72
C ILE A 46 -10.83 7.63 8.13
N THR A 47 -9.76 7.27 8.85
CA THR A 47 -8.39 7.36 8.34
C THR A 47 -7.79 5.97 8.28
N ASP A 48 -7.41 5.53 7.08
CA ASP A 48 -6.57 4.35 6.90
C ASP A 48 -5.10 4.75 6.91
N LYS A 49 -4.30 4.04 7.71
CA LYS A 49 -2.87 4.29 7.81
C LYS A 49 -2.09 2.98 7.75
N MET A 50 -1.38 2.79 6.65
CA MET A 50 -0.34 1.78 6.50
C MET A 50 0.88 2.38 5.79
N PRO A 51 2.12 2.12 6.26
CA PRO A 51 3.32 2.66 5.61
C PRO A 51 3.45 2.30 4.12
N HIS A 52 2.84 1.20 3.68
CA HIS A 52 2.88 0.71 2.30
C HIS A 52 1.76 1.24 1.39
N ASN A 53 0.87 2.12 1.88
CA ASN A 53 -0.22 2.65 1.05
C ASN A 53 0.29 3.43 -0.17
N PHE A 54 1.52 3.96 -0.12
CA PHE A 54 2.15 4.62 -1.28
C PHE A 54 2.25 3.69 -2.52
N LEU A 55 2.32 2.36 -2.34
CA LEU A 55 2.34 1.39 -3.43
C LEU A 55 0.97 1.22 -4.12
N ARG A 56 -0.09 1.84 -3.60
CA ARG A 56 -1.48 1.62 -4.00
C ARG A 56 -2.25 2.91 -4.26
N LEU A 57 -1.60 4.08 -4.29
CA LEU A 57 -2.28 5.37 -4.38
C LEU A 57 -3.26 5.47 -5.57
N GLY A 58 -2.85 5.01 -6.76
CA GLY A 58 -3.73 5.00 -7.93
C GLY A 58 -4.97 4.12 -7.75
N PHE A 59 -4.81 2.93 -7.15
CA PHE A 59 -5.94 2.03 -6.87
C PHE A 59 -6.86 2.57 -5.77
N ILE A 60 -6.28 3.17 -4.73
CA ILE A 60 -7.04 3.83 -3.66
C ILE A 60 -7.88 4.95 -4.24
N HIS A 61 -7.29 5.81 -5.08
CA HIS A 61 -8.01 6.91 -5.70
C HIS A 61 -9.08 6.44 -6.70
N ALA A 62 -8.84 5.34 -7.42
CA ALA A 62 -9.86 4.75 -8.29
C ALA A 62 -11.04 4.15 -7.52
N ALA A 63 -10.79 3.54 -6.35
CA ALA A 63 -11.83 2.97 -5.48
C ALA A 63 -12.57 4.05 -4.66
N PHE A 64 -11.88 5.12 -4.28
CA PHE A 64 -12.38 6.24 -3.48
C PHE A 64 -11.95 7.57 -4.11
N PRO A 65 -12.65 8.05 -5.15
CA PRO A 65 -12.32 9.31 -5.82
C PRO A 65 -12.27 10.53 -4.89
N GLU A 66 -13.02 10.50 -3.80
CA GLU A 66 -13.10 11.54 -2.77
C GLU A 66 -12.02 11.42 -1.67
N ALA A 67 -11.27 10.32 -1.64
CA ALA A 67 -10.27 10.09 -0.59
C ALA A 67 -9.14 11.13 -0.65
N LYS A 68 -8.82 11.69 0.52
CA LYS A 68 -7.68 12.61 0.68
C LYS A 68 -6.43 11.80 1.01
N ILE A 69 -5.41 11.92 0.19
CA ILE A 69 -4.09 11.32 0.43
C ILE A 69 -3.23 12.32 1.20
N ILE A 70 -2.82 11.95 2.41
CA ILE A 70 -1.87 12.74 3.21
C ILE A 70 -0.51 12.05 3.17
N HIS A 71 0.43 12.64 2.44
CA HIS A 71 1.81 12.16 2.34
C HIS A 71 2.70 12.92 3.32
N ILE A 72 3.33 12.19 4.24
CA ILE A 72 4.22 12.77 5.25
C ILE A 72 5.66 12.50 4.83
N ASN A 73 6.42 13.57 4.61
CA ASN A 73 7.84 13.50 4.32
C ASN A 73 8.67 13.80 5.57
N ARG A 74 9.77 13.06 5.76
CA ARG A 74 10.71 13.19 6.87
C ARG A 74 12.11 12.88 6.34
N ASP A 75 13.11 13.46 7.01
CA ASP A 75 14.53 13.17 6.75
C ASP A 75 14.79 11.66 6.50
N PRO A 76 15.39 11.30 5.35
CA PRO A 76 15.61 9.90 4.96
C PRO A 76 16.39 9.09 5.98
N MET A 77 17.45 9.68 6.57
CA MET A 77 18.28 8.97 7.54
C MET A 77 17.50 8.69 8.81
N ALA A 78 16.68 9.63 9.28
CA ALA A 78 15.83 9.44 10.44
C ALA A 78 14.77 8.34 10.20
N VAL A 79 14.18 8.27 9.01
CA VAL A 79 13.21 7.22 8.64
C VAL A 79 13.88 5.84 8.60
N CYS A 80 15.00 5.73 7.89
CA CYS A 80 15.74 4.47 7.77
C CYS A 80 16.23 3.99 9.14
N TRP A 81 16.82 4.88 9.95
CA TRP A 81 17.27 4.53 11.30
C TRP A 81 16.12 4.06 12.21
N SER A 82 14.99 4.77 12.21
CA SER A 82 13.83 4.37 13.00
C SER A 82 13.30 3.00 12.60
N SER A 83 13.28 2.72 11.30
CA SER A 83 12.81 1.43 10.77
C SER A 83 13.78 0.31 11.12
N PHE A 84 15.08 0.53 10.98
CA PHE A 84 16.13 -0.40 11.36
C PHE A 84 16.08 -0.78 12.83
N LYS A 85 15.94 0.23 13.69
CA LYS A 85 15.86 0.03 15.14
C LYS A 85 14.62 -0.76 15.56
N ASN A 86 13.48 -0.51 14.91
CA ASN A 86 12.21 -1.13 15.27
C ASN A 86 12.05 -2.58 14.79
N GLN A 87 12.79 -3.01 13.75
CA GLN A 87 12.79 -4.38 13.23
C GLN A 87 11.38 -4.96 13.09
N PHE A 88 10.60 -4.40 12.16
CA PHE A 88 9.20 -4.77 12.00
C PHE A 88 9.03 -6.24 11.63
N LYS A 89 8.38 -7.02 12.49
CA LYS A 89 8.14 -8.47 12.30
C LYS A 89 7.04 -8.80 11.29
N SER A 90 6.37 -7.79 10.74
CA SER A 90 5.28 -7.98 9.80
C SER A 90 5.81 -8.42 8.43
N ARG A 91 5.09 -9.37 7.81
CA ARG A 91 5.40 -9.83 6.45
C ARG A 91 5.47 -8.66 5.48
N GLY A 92 6.50 -8.63 4.65
CA GLY A 92 6.73 -7.54 3.69
C GLY A 92 7.53 -6.35 4.25
N MET A 93 7.94 -6.38 5.53
CA MET A 93 8.81 -5.36 6.13
C MET A 93 10.26 -5.83 6.33
N ASP A 94 10.67 -6.91 5.64
CA ASP A 94 12.00 -7.53 5.79
C ASP A 94 13.14 -6.59 5.38
N TYR A 95 12.85 -5.56 4.57
CA TYR A 95 13.81 -4.51 4.23
C TYR A 95 14.33 -3.80 5.49
N SER A 96 13.56 -3.77 6.59
CA SER A 96 13.93 -3.09 7.82
C SER A 96 15.08 -3.75 8.59
N TYR A 97 15.49 -4.98 8.26
CA TYR A 97 16.55 -5.69 8.99
C TYR A 97 17.97 -5.37 8.53
N SER A 98 18.13 -4.60 7.45
CA SER A 98 19.44 -4.17 6.95
C SER A 98 19.38 -2.71 6.53
N LEU A 99 20.40 -1.94 6.90
CA LEU A 99 20.54 -0.55 6.46
C LEU A 99 20.68 -0.43 4.94
N GLU A 100 21.31 -1.42 4.30
CA GLU A 100 21.44 -1.47 2.84
C GLU A 100 20.07 -1.67 2.17
N ASN A 101 19.28 -2.64 2.64
CA ASN A 101 17.94 -2.88 2.12
C ASN A 101 17.02 -1.69 2.37
N LEU A 102 17.16 -1.01 3.50
CA LEU A 102 16.44 0.23 3.78
C LEU A 102 16.81 1.34 2.80
N ALA A 103 18.09 1.52 2.48
CA ALA A 103 18.53 2.51 1.50
C ALA A 103 17.93 2.22 0.12
N HIS A 104 17.95 0.95 -0.32
CA HIS A 104 17.34 0.55 -1.59
C HIS A 104 15.82 0.74 -1.58
N HIS A 105 15.13 0.32 -0.50
CA HIS A 105 13.70 0.48 -0.37
C HIS A 105 13.28 1.96 -0.37
N TYR A 106 14.00 2.81 0.37
CA TYR A 106 13.71 4.23 0.43
C TYR A 106 13.98 4.92 -0.90
N ARG A 107 15.03 4.53 -1.64
CA ARG A 107 15.27 5.03 -3.01
C ARG A 107 14.12 4.66 -3.94
N ALA A 108 13.69 3.40 -3.94
CA ALA A 108 12.56 2.95 -4.77
C ALA A 108 11.26 3.68 -4.40
N TYR A 109 11.04 3.98 -3.12
CA TYR A 109 9.94 4.84 -2.68
C TYR A 109 10.05 6.26 -3.25
N LEU A 110 11.23 6.89 -3.22
CA LEU A 110 11.42 8.21 -3.80
C LEU A 110 11.12 8.20 -5.31
N ASP A 111 11.67 7.22 -6.03
CA ASP A 111 11.49 7.11 -7.48
C ASP A 111 10.00 6.91 -7.84
N LEU A 112 9.24 6.17 -7.03
CA LEU A 112 7.80 5.98 -7.23
C LEU A 112 6.99 7.25 -6.92
N MET A 113 7.42 8.05 -5.94
CA MET A 113 6.70 9.26 -5.52
C MET A 113 7.04 10.50 -6.37
N ASP A 114 8.06 10.42 -7.23
CA ASP A 114 8.47 11.51 -8.14
C ASP A 114 7.73 11.48 -9.50
N PHE A 115 6.95 10.42 -9.77
CA PHE A 115 6.12 10.28 -10.97
C PHE A 115 4.83 11.11 -10.90
#